data_AF-A0A9N9X0S2-F1
#
_entry.id   AF-A0A9N9X0S2-F1
#
_cell.length_a   1.000
_cell.length_b   1.000
_cell.length_c   1.000
_cell.angle_alpha   90.00
_cell.angle_beta   90.00
_cell.angle_gamma   90.00
#
_symmetry.space_group_name_H-M   'P 1'
#
loop_
_entity.id
_entity.type
_entity.pdbx_description
1 polymer ?
#
loop_
_entity_poly.entity_id
_entity_poly.type
_entity_poly.pdbx_seq_one_letter_code
_entity_poly.pdbx_strand_id
1 'polypeptide(L)'
;MNRPQNYGSISSPAVGFSGNINPEFNSYCDSVVTNIYTINSSLKTLENALKVIGTKKDNQGVRNQVHVTQLSTNQIASVTTKDINKLKIVVAKGEKQKQLQVEKLEGNFKEAINRYYTLQKELADKQKSHLLIPEISEDEIPQGDDDNHERQAQRTRELAFEQDMLYERESRIRQIESDILDVNQIMRELGSLVHTQGETIGEEGSL
;
A
#
# COMPACT_ATOMS: atom_id res chain seq x y z
N MET A 1 21.85 52.47 -62.58
CA MET A 1 21.58 51.04 -62.71
C MET A 1 22.05 50.34 -61.44
N ASN A 2 21.21 49.47 -60.87
CA ASN A 2 21.41 48.50 -59.77
C ASN A 2 21.34 48.95 -58.30
N ARG A 3 20.14 48.72 -57.73
CA ARG A 3 19.86 48.43 -56.31
C ARG A 3 20.13 46.94 -56.03
N PRO A 4 20.60 46.54 -54.83
CA PRO A 4 20.43 45.17 -54.37
C PRO A 4 19.08 44.99 -53.66
N GLN A 5 18.51 43.82 -53.89
CA GLN A 5 17.15 43.39 -53.59
C GLN A 5 16.92 43.09 -52.10
N ASN A 6 15.76 43.52 -51.63
CA ASN A 6 15.09 43.07 -50.42
C ASN A 6 14.74 41.59 -50.56
N TYR A 7 15.39 40.71 -49.80
CA TYR A 7 14.99 39.30 -49.70
C TYR A 7 13.96 39.16 -48.59
N GLY A 8 12.76 38.72 -48.99
CA GLY A 8 11.57 38.63 -48.18
C GLY A 8 11.74 37.77 -46.92
N SER A 9 11.17 38.29 -45.85
CA SER A 9 10.79 37.58 -44.63
C SER A 9 10.07 36.28 -44.97
N ILE A 10 10.73 35.15 -44.78
CA ILE A 10 10.04 33.88 -44.54
C ILE A 10 9.65 33.92 -43.07
N SER A 11 8.50 34.51 -42.79
CA SER A 11 7.75 34.23 -41.57
C SER A 11 7.42 32.74 -41.58
N SER A 12 8.26 31.94 -40.92
CA SER A 12 7.87 30.61 -40.49
C SER A 12 6.57 30.76 -39.70
N PRO A 13 5.48 30.05 -40.05
CA PRO A 13 4.40 29.89 -39.10
C PRO A 13 5.02 29.13 -37.95
N ALA A 14 5.28 29.82 -36.84
CA ALA A 14 5.39 29.16 -35.55
C ALA A 14 4.04 28.47 -35.35
N VAL A 15 3.97 27.20 -35.75
CA VAL A 15 2.95 26.28 -35.29
C VAL A 15 3.17 26.14 -33.80
N GLY A 16 2.64 27.11 -33.06
CA GLY A 16 2.44 27.02 -31.64
C GLY A 16 1.47 25.87 -31.44
N PHE A 17 1.99 24.66 -31.36
CA PHE A 17 1.35 23.58 -30.63
C PHE A 17 1.39 24.00 -29.15
N SER A 18 0.58 25.00 -28.83
CA SER A 18 0.21 25.34 -27.47
C SER A 18 -0.84 24.32 -27.02
N GLY A 19 -0.50 23.04 -27.18
CA GLY A 19 -1.05 22.02 -26.32
C GLY A 19 -0.61 22.43 -24.93
N ASN A 20 -1.56 22.92 -24.14
CA ASN A 20 -1.38 23.22 -22.73
C ASN A 20 -1.23 21.87 -22.00
N ILE A 21 -0.14 21.15 -22.32
CA ILE A 21 0.26 19.90 -21.72
C ILE A 21 0.77 20.34 -20.37
N ASN A 22 -0.08 20.28 -19.36
CA ASN A 22 0.34 20.52 -17.98
C ASN A 22 1.22 19.33 -17.60
N PRO A 23 2.57 19.43 -17.64
CA PRO A 23 3.44 18.26 -17.58
C PRO A 23 3.32 17.56 -16.22
N GLU A 24 2.97 18.32 -15.19
CA GLU A 24 2.68 17.82 -13.85
C GLU A 24 1.43 16.93 -13.83
N PHE A 25 0.35 17.29 -14.55
CA PHE A 25 -0.86 16.48 -14.62
C PHE A 25 -0.57 15.09 -15.20
N ASN A 26 0.10 15.02 -16.34
CA ASN A 26 0.45 13.75 -16.96
C ASN A 26 1.39 12.93 -16.06
N SER A 27 2.37 13.57 -15.43
CA SER A 27 3.27 12.90 -14.49
C SER A 27 2.53 12.29 -13.31
N TYR A 28 1.54 12.98 -12.73
CA TYR A 28 0.72 12.43 -11.65
C TYR A 28 -0.17 11.29 -12.15
N CYS A 29 -0.76 11.40 -13.35
CA CYS A 29 -1.53 10.30 -13.94
C CYS A 29 -0.67 9.04 -14.13
N ASP A 30 0.52 9.17 -14.69
CA ASP A 30 1.44 8.05 -14.93
C ASP A 30 1.94 7.44 -13.61
N SER A 31 2.19 8.28 -12.60
CA SER A 31 2.50 7.83 -11.23
C SER A 31 1.36 6.98 -10.66
N VAL A 32 0.12 7.47 -10.71
CA VAL A 32 -1.06 6.76 -10.20
C VAL A 32 -1.27 5.43 -10.92
N VAL A 33 -1.15 5.40 -12.26
CA VAL A 33 -1.27 4.15 -13.03
C VAL A 33 -0.21 3.13 -12.60
N THR A 34 1.05 3.57 -12.49
CA THR A 34 2.17 2.72 -12.08
C THR A 34 1.99 2.18 -10.66
N ASN A 35 1.53 3.04 -9.75
CA ASN A 35 1.28 2.66 -8.37
C ASN A 35 0.13 1.65 -8.25
N ILE A 36 -0.97 1.84 -8.98
CA ILE A 36 -2.08 0.87 -9.05
C ILE A 36 -1.57 -0.49 -9.56
N TYR A 37 -0.74 -0.50 -10.60
CA TYR A 37 -0.15 -1.74 -11.10
C TYR A 37 0.69 -2.44 -10.01
N THR A 38 1.50 -1.67 -9.28
CA THR A 38 2.37 -2.19 -8.22
C THR A 38 1.57 -2.73 -7.03
N ILE A 39 0.48 -2.07 -6.64
CA ILE A 39 -0.45 -2.57 -5.62
C ILE A 39 -1.06 -3.91 -6.07
N ASN A 40 -1.50 -4.01 -7.32
CA ASN A 40 -2.03 -5.27 -7.86
C ASN A 40 -0.98 -6.39 -7.95
N SER A 41 0.29 -6.07 -8.20
CA SER A 41 1.38 -7.04 -8.14
C SER A 41 1.63 -7.50 -6.69
N SER A 42 1.59 -6.57 -5.75
CA SER A 42 1.73 -6.85 -4.31
C SER A 42 0.60 -7.73 -3.80
N LEU A 43 -0.65 -7.49 -4.24
CA LEU A 43 -1.81 -8.35 -3.99
C LEU A 43 -1.52 -9.81 -4.36
N LYS A 44 -1.05 -10.08 -5.59
CA LYS A 44 -0.72 -11.45 -6.02
C LYS A 44 0.34 -12.11 -5.15
N THR A 45 1.35 -11.34 -4.75
CA THR A 45 2.42 -11.83 -3.86
C THR A 45 1.85 -12.23 -2.50
N LEU A 46 0.98 -11.38 -1.95
CA LEU A 46 0.32 -11.59 -0.67
C LEU A 46 -0.70 -12.73 -0.71
N GLU A 47 -1.45 -12.91 -1.80
CA GLU A 47 -2.35 -14.06 -2.01
C GLU A 47 -1.59 -15.38 -2.02
N ASN A 48 -0.39 -15.41 -2.63
CA ASN A 48 0.47 -16.59 -2.61
C ASN A 48 0.99 -16.88 -1.20
N ALA A 49 1.42 -15.84 -0.49
CA ALA A 49 1.84 -15.98 0.91
C ALA A 49 0.69 -16.46 1.81
N LEU A 50 -0.54 -15.95 1.62
CA LEU A 50 -1.73 -16.38 2.34
C LEU A 50 -1.96 -17.88 2.18
N LYS A 51 -1.73 -18.46 0.99
CA LYS A 51 -1.85 -19.90 0.75
C LYS A 51 -0.76 -20.72 1.46
N VAL A 52 0.41 -20.13 1.67
CA VAL A 52 1.58 -20.80 2.27
C VAL A 52 1.56 -20.73 3.80
N ILE A 53 1.14 -19.61 4.39
CA ILE A 53 1.09 -19.42 5.85
C ILE A 53 0.19 -20.47 6.49
N GLY A 54 0.66 -21.07 7.59
CA GLY A 54 -0.04 -22.17 8.28
C GLY A 54 0.11 -23.56 7.64
N THR A 55 0.87 -23.69 6.54
CA THR A 55 1.17 -24.98 5.92
C THR A 55 2.59 -25.44 6.26
N LYS A 56 2.97 -26.67 5.87
CA LYS A 56 4.34 -27.18 6.00
C LYS A 56 5.41 -26.35 5.28
N LYS A 57 5.01 -25.43 4.39
CA LYS A 57 5.91 -24.51 3.67
C LYS A 57 6.01 -23.14 4.34
N ASP A 58 5.22 -22.88 5.38
CA ASP A 58 5.32 -21.66 6.19
C ASP A 58 6.68 -21.60 6.86
N ASN A 59 7.27 -20.41 6.85
CA ASN A 59 8.56 -20.13 7.48
C ASN A 59 8.73 -18.62 7.68
N GLN A 60 9.75 -18.26 8.45
CA GLN A 60 10.00 -16.87 8.79
C GLN A 60 10.31 -15.98 7.57
N GLY A 61 10.89 -16.55 6.51
CA GLY A 61 11.16 -15.84 5.25
C GLY A 61 9.89 -15.38 4.56
N VAL A 62 8.89 -16.26 4.43
CA VAL A 62 7.58 -15.92 3.84
C VAL A 62 6.88 -14.84 4.68
N ARG A 63 6.91 -14.96 6.01
CA ARG A 63 6.30 -13.96 6.91
C ARG A 63 7.00 -12.60 6.85
N ASN A 64 8.32 -12.58 6.72
CA ASN A 64 9.08 -11.34 6.51
C ASN A 64 8.76 -10.72 5.14
N GLN A 65 8.64 -11.54 4.08
CA GLN A 65 8.25 -11.07 2.75
C GLN A 65 6.85 -10.43 2.77
N VAL A 66 5.90 -11.01 3.50
CA VAL A 66 4.56 -10.42 3.69
C VAL A 66 4.67 -9.02 4.28
N HIS A 67 5.42 -8.87 5.37
CA HIS A 67 5.56 -7.56 6.00
C HIS A 67 6.23 -6.52 5.08
N VAL A 68 7.35 -6.87 4.45
CA VAL A 68 8.05 -5.95 3.53
C VAL A 68 7.13 -5.53 2.38
N THR A 69 6.36 -6.49 1.84
CA THR A 69 5.38 -6.22 0.78
C THR A 69 4.27 -5.30 1.29
N GLN A 70 3.75 -5.51 2.50
CA GLN A 70 2.73 -4.66 3.11
C GLN A 70 3.24 -3.23 3.34
N LEU A 71 4.41 -3.07 3.95
CA LEU A 71 5.03 -1.77 4.20
C LEU A 71 5.22 -0.98 2.90
N SER A 72 5.76 -1.63 1.86
CA SER A 72 5.93 -1.00 0.55
C SER A 72 4.59 -0.64 -0.08
N THR A 73 3.58 -1.51 0.04
CA THR A 73 2.25 -1.28 -0.52
C THR A 73 1.55 -0.10 0.17
N ASN A 74 1.67 0.00 1.51
CA ASN A 74 1.14 1.12 2.30
C ASN A 74 1.76 2.45 1.86
N GLN A 75 3.09 2.48 1.66
CA GLN A 75 3.77 3.68 1.20
C GLN A 75 3.30 4.11 -0.19
N ILE A 76 3.20 3.16 -1.13
CA ILE A 76 2.71 3.42 -2.49
C ILE A 76 1.26 3.91 -2.46
N ALA A 77 0.42 3.30 -1.63
CA ALA A 77 -0.97 3.71 -1.47
C ALA A 77 -1.09 5.13 -0.90
N SER A 78 -0.26 5.49 0.09
CA SER A 78 -0.20 6.87 0.63
C SER A 78 0.21 7.89 -0.43
N VAL A 79 1.25 7.60 -1.22
CA VAL A 79 1.68 8.45 -2.34
C VAL A 79 0.55 8.60 -3.36
N THR A 80 -0.13 7.50 -3.70
CA THR A 80 -1.23 7.50 -4.68
C THR A 80 -2.41 8.34 -4.22
N THR A 81 -2.77 8.29 -2.94
CA THR A 81 -3.82 9.15 -2.37
C THR A 81 -3.45 10.63 -2.52
N LYS A 82 -2.18 10.99 -2.26
CA LYS A 82 -1.69 12.38 -2.43
C LYS A 82 -1.71 12.81 -3.89
N ASP A 83 -1.29 11.95 -4.81
CA ASP A 83 -1.28 12.24 -6.25
C ASP A 83 -2.71 12.42 -6.79
N ILE A 84 -3.67 11.58 -6.37
CA ILE A 84 -5.09 11.75 -6.70
C ILE A 84 -5.63 13.07 -6.18
N ASN A 85 -5.29 13.47 -4.94
CA ASN A 85 -5.71 14.76 -4.40
C ASN A 85 -5.14 15.93 -5.23
N LYS A 86 -3.85 15.89 -5.58
CA LYS A 86 -3.23 16.91 -6.44
C LYS A 86 -3.89 16.96 -7.82
N LEU A 87 -4.14 15.81 -8.43
CA LEU A 87 -4.85 15.70 -9.71
C LEU A 87 -6.22 16.38 -9.63
N LYS A 88 -7.01 16.10 -8.60
CA LYS A 88 -8.31 16.73 -8.35
C LYS A 88 -8.21 18.25 -8.27
N ILE A 89 -7.21 18.78 -7.57
CA ILE A 89 -6.98 20.24 -7.48
C ILE A 89 -6.65 20.83 -8.86
N VAL A 90 -5.78 20.17 -9.63
CA VAL A 90 -5.39 20.62 -10.98
C VAL A 90 -6.58 20.63 -11.95
N VAL A 91 -7.50 19.66 -11.83
CA VAL A 91 -8.66 19.54 -12.74
C VAL A 91 -9.93 20.23 -12.25
N ALA A 92 -9.94 20.83 -11.04
CA ALA A 92 -11.14 21.40 -10.42
C ALA A 92 -11.85 22.45 -11.28
N LYS A 93 -11.10 23.23 -12.06
CA LYS A 93 -11.62 24.18 -13.07
C LYS A 93 -11.16 23.83 -14.50
N GLY A 94 -10.71 22.60 -14.68
CA GLY A 94 -10.12 22.11 -15.92
C GLY A 94 -11.14 21.56 -16.91
N GLU A 95 -10.61 21.04 -18.01
CA GLU A 95 -11.40 20.38 -19.06
C GLU A 95 -12.10 19.12 -18.55
N LYS A 96 -13.38 18.95 -18.90
CA LYS A 96 -14.21 17.80 -18.49
C LYS A 96 -13.57 16.44 -18.82
N GLN A 97 -12.80 16.36 -19.91
CA GLN A 97 -12.05 15.15 -20.27
C GLN A 97 -11.00 14.78 -19.20
N LYS A 98 -10.27 15.77 -18.65
CA LYS A 98 -9.28 15.52 -17.60
C LYS A 98 -9.94 15.15 -16.28
N GLN A 99 -11.10 15.74 -15.97
CA GLN A 99 -11.90 15.37 -14.79
C GLN A 99 -12.32 13.90 -14.84
N LEU A 100 -12.91 13.46 -15.96
CA LEU A 100 -13.28 12.06 -16.18
C LEU A 100 -12.08 11.10 -16.10
N GLN A 101 -10.91 11.52 -16.56
CA GLN A 101 -9.68 10.73 -16.44
C GLN A 101 -9.27 10.54 -14.97
N VAL A 102 -9.33 11.60 -14.16
CA VAL A 102 -9.02 11.55 -12.72
C VAL A 102 -10.04 10.69 -11.97
N GLU A 103 -11.34 10.82 -12.27
CA GLU A 103 -12.39 9.98 -11.69
C GLU A 103 -12.17 8.49 -11.98
N LYS A 104 -11.78 8.15 -13.22
CA LYS A 104 -11.46 6.77 -13.59
C LYS A 104 -10.24 6.24 -12.82
N LEU A 105 -9.18 7.04 -12.70
CA LEU A 105 -7.99 6.66 -11.93
C LEU A 105 -8.32 6.46 -10.45
N GLU A 106 -9.14 7.35 -9.87
CA GLU A 106 -9.61 7.23 -8.51
C GLU A 106 -10.45 5.97 -8.30
N GLY A 107 -11.38 5.66 -9.21
CA GLY A 107 -12.19 4.44 -9.17
C GLY A 107 -11.33 3.18 -9.19
N ASN A 108 -10.38 3.11 -10.12
CA ASN A 108 -9.44 1.99 -10.22
C ASN A 108 -8.57 1.85 -8.96
N PHE A 109 -8.11 2.96 -8.41
CA PHE A 109 -7.34 2.96 -7.17
C PHE A 109 -8.18 2.47 -5.99
N LYS A 110 -9.42 2.97 -5.83
CA LYS A 110 -10.37 2.51 -4.82
C LYS A 110 -10.59 1.01 -4.89
N GLU A 111 -10.77 0.45 -6.08
CA GLU A 111 -10.93 -0.99 -6.27
C GLU A 111 -9.69 -1.76 -5.79
N ALA A 112 -8.50 -1.34 -6.21
CA ALA A 112 -7.25 -1.98 -5.85
C ALA A 112 -6.98 -1.93 -4.34
N ILE A 113 -7.17 -0.77 -3.71
CA ILE A 113 -6.90 -0.59 -2.28
C ILE A 113 -7.93 -1.32 -1.40
N ASN A 114 -9.20 -1.40 -1.82
CA ASN A 114 -10.21 -2.20 -1.12
C ASN A 114 -9.88 -3.69 -1.13
N ARG A 115 -9.45 -4.23 -2.27
CA ARG A 115 -8.98 -5.62 -2.37
C ARG A 115 -7.78 -5.85 -1.44
N TYR A 116 -6.83 -4.91 -1.45
CA TYR A 116 -5.66 -4.98 -0.61
C TYR A 116 -6.02 -4.99 0.88
N TYR A 117 -6.92 -4.11 1.30
CA TYR A 117 -7.39 -4.05 2.68
C TYR A 117 -8.06 -5.35 3.15
N THR A 118 -8.94 -5.93 2.32
CA THR A 118 -9.59 -7.21 2.64
C THR A 118 -8.56 -8.32 2.78
N LEU A 119 -7.64 -8.45 1.82
CA LEU A 119 -6.58 -9.46 1.86
C LEU A 119 -5.65 -9.28 3.06
N GLN A 120 -5.36 -8.04 3.44
CA GLN A 120 -4.51 -7.73 4.58
C GLN A 120 -5.14 -8.22 5.90
N LYS A 121 -6.46 -8.06 6.07
CA LYS A 121 -7.17 -8.60 7.23
C LYS A 121 -7.11 -10.12 7.28
N GLU A 122 -7.39 -10.78 6.16
CA GLU A 122 -7.32 -12.25 6.07
C GLU A 122 -5.91 -12.75 6.39
N LEU A 123 -4.87 -12.09 5.87
CA LEU A 123 -3.48 -12.39 6.19
C LEU A 123 -3.16 -12.20 7.67
N ALA A 124 -3.60 -11.08 8.25
CA ALA A 124 -3.36 -10.80 9.65
C ALA A 124 -4.02 -11.84 10.57
N ASP A 125 -5.27 -12.19 10.31
CA ASP A 125 -5.99 -13.22 11.07
C ASP A 125 -5.29 -14.57 10.95
N LYS A 126 -4.82 -14.92 9.74
CA LYS A 126 -4.09 -16.17 9.50
C LYS A 126 -2.70 -16.18 10.15
N GLN A 127 -1.97 -15.08 10.09
CA GLN A 127 -0.66 -14.97 10.76
C GLN A 127 -0.82 -15.03 12.27
N LYS A 128 -1.80 -14.32 12.84
CA LYS A 128 -2.09 -14.37 14.28
C LYS A 128 -2.49 -15.78 14.70
N SER A 129 -3.41 -16.45 14.01
CA SER A 129 -3.83 -17.81 14.40
C SER A 129 -2.66 -18.81 14.43
N HIS A 130 -1.72 -18.71 13.49
CA HIS A 130 -0.53 -19.57 13.43
C HIS A 130 0.71 -19.03 14.18
N LEU A 131 0.62 -17.86 14.80
CA LEU A 131 1.53 -17.40 15.85
C LEU A 131 1.01 -17.81 17.23
N LEU A 132 -0.30 -18.00 17.37
CA LEU A 132 -0.94 -18.26 18.66
C LEU A 132 -0.80 -19.70 19.15
N ILE A 133 -0.54 -20.66 18.24
CA ILE A 133 -0.26 -22.06 18.57
C ILE A 133 1.14 -22.13 19.20
N PRO A 134 1.27 -22.42 20.50
CA PRO A 134 2.58 -22.73 21.05
C PRO A 134 3.06 -24.02 20.39
N GLU A 135 4.31 -24.06 19.92
CA GLU A 135 5.00 -25.35 19.78
C GLU A 135 5.21 -25.88 21.21
N ILE A 136 4.17 -26.49 21.77
CA ILE A 136 4.30 -27.31 22.96
C ILE A 136 5.03 -28.56 22.44
N SER A 137 6.35 -28.54 22.49
CA SER A 137 7.14 -29.76 22.38
C SER A 137 6.75 -30.60 23.60
N GLU A 138 5.78 -31.50 23.43
CA GLU A 138 5.51 -32.59 24.37
C GLU A 138 6.65 -33.62 24.30
N ASP A 139 7.89 -33.19 24.50
CA ASP A 139 9.04 -34.10 24.52
C ASP A 139 9.64 -34.15 25.93
N GLU A 140 9.20 -35.21 26.61
CA GLU A 140 9.94 -36.04 27.56
C GLU A 140 10.49 -35.37 28.83
N ILE A 141 9.78 -35.59 29.94
CA ILE A 141 10.30 -35.44 31.30
C ILE A 141 11.37 -36.54 31.52
N PRO A 142 12.68 -36.23 31.63
CA PRO A 142 13.66 -37.24 32.00
C PRO A 142 13.60 -37.42 33.52
N GLN A 143 12.95 -38.50 33.95
CA GLN A 143 13.09 -39.00 35.32
C GLN A 143 14.50 -39.58 35.48
N GLY A 144 15.34 -38.87 36.24
CA GLY A 144 16.67 -39.32 36.62
C GLY A 144 17.18 -38.47 37.78
N ASP A 145 17.24 -39.05 38.97
CA ASP A 145 17.82 -38.44 40.17
C ASP A 145 19.32 -38.17 39.92
N ASP A 146 19.66 -36.97 39.47
CA ASP A 146 20.98 -36.38 39.72
C ASP A 146 20.93 -34.84 39.59
N ASP A 147 21.64 -34.19 40.49
CA ASP A 147 21.94 -32.76 40.69
C ASP A 147 20.81 -31.70 40.58
N ASN A 148 20.31 -31.25 41.74
CA ASN A 148 19.25 -30.25 41.87
C ASN A 148 19.67 -28.85 41.36
N HIS A 149 20.97 -28.52 41.36
CA HIS A 149 21.49 -27.22 40.88
C HIS A 149 21.52 -27.12 39.36
N GLU A 150 21.94 -28.18 38.66
CA GLU A 150 21.99 -28.20 37.20
C GLU A 150 20.58 -28.20 36.59
N ARG A 151 19.65 -28.98 37.18
CA ARG A 151 18.22 -28.95 36.83
C ARG A 151 17.59 -27.58 37.04
N GLN A 152 17.97 -26.83 38.08
CA GLN A 152 17.45 -25.48 38.33
C GLN A 152 18.00 -24.47 37.30
N ALA A 153 19.30 -24.52 37.00
CA ALA A 153 19.90 -23.66 35.98
C ALA A 153 19.34 -23.92 34.58
N GLN A 154 19.06 -25.19 34.24
CA GLN A 154 18.42 -25.56 32.98
C GLN A 154 16.99 -25.01 32.88
N ARG A 155 16.18 -25.16 33.93
CA ARG A 155 14.83 -24.58 34.00
C ARG A 155 14.84 -23.06 33.83
N THR A 156 15.82 -22.36 34.43
CA THR A 156 15.95 -20.90 34.26
C THR A 156 16.27 -20.53 32.82
N ARG A 157 17.11 -21.30 32.12
CA ARG A 157 17.41 -21.07 30.69
C ARG A 157 16.20 -21.34 29.81
N GLU A 158 15.44 -22.39 30.09
CA GLU A 158 14.20 -22.73 29.38
C GLU A 158 13.16 -21.61 29.54
N LEU A 159 12.95 -21.13 30.77
CA LEU A 159 12.04 -20.02 31.05
C LEU A 159 12.50 -18.71 30.36
N ALA A 160 13.80 -18.43 30.33
CA ALA A 160 14.33 -17.26 29.64
C ALA A 160 14.09 -17.35 28.12
N PHE A 161 14.33 -18.52 27.53
CA PHE A 161 14.06 -18.76 26.11
C PHE A 161 12.58 -18.65 25.75
N GLU A 162 11.70 -19.23 26.58
CA GLU A 162 10.24 -19.10 26.42
C GLU A 162 9.81 -17.64 26.49
N GLN A 163 10.38 -16.88 27.43
CA GLN A 163 10.09 -15.45 27.57
C GLN A 163 10.56 -14.63 26.36
N ASP A 164 11.76 -14.90 25.83
CA ASP A 164 12.24 -14.27 24.59
C ASP A 164 11.32 -14.59 23.40
N MET A 165 10.87 -15.84 23.28
CA MET A 165 9.92 -16.26 22.24
C MET A 165 8.58 -15.52 22.37
N LEU A 166 8.09 -15.32 23.59
CA LEU A 166 6.87 -14.56 23.86
C LEU A 166 7.02 -13.09 23.45
N TYR A 167 8.18 -12.46 23.75
CA TYR A 167 8.46 -11.09 23.34
C TYR A 167 8.52 -10.93 21.82
N GLU A 168 9.18 -11.86 21.12
CA GLU A 168 9.22 -11.86 19.65
C GLU A 168 7.81 -11.98 19.06
N ARG A 169 6.99 -12.87 19.61
CA ARG A 169 5.60 -13.05 19.19
C ARG A 169 4.77 -11.78 19.42
N GLU A 170 4.88 -11.15 20.58
CA GLU A 170 4.17 -9.89 20.85
C GLU A 170 4.59 -8.79 19.88
N SER A 171 5.90 -8.65 19.62
CA SER A 171 6.43 -7.71 18.63
C SER A 171 5.85 -7.96 17.23
N ARG A 172 5.75 -9.24 16.82
CA ARG A 172 5.14 -9.61 15.54
C ARG A 172 3.66 -9.23 15.47
N ILE A 173 2.90 -9.47 16.53
CA ILE A 173 1.46 -9.12 16.57
C ILE A 173 1.28 -7.61 16.45
N ARG A 174 2.07 -6.82 17.20
CA ARG A 174 2.05 -5.35 17.11
C ARG A 174 2.36 -4.85 15.70
N GLN A 175 3.34 -5.47 15.03
CA GLN A 175 3.71 -5.15 13.67
C GLN A 175 2.56 -5.42 12.68
N ILE A 176 1.92 -6.58 12.77
CA ILE A 176 0.74 -6.93 11.96
C ILE A 176 -0.40 -5.92 12.16
N GLU A 177 -0.62 -5.48 13.40
CA GLU A 177 -1.64 -4.50 13.73
C GLU A 177 -1.32 -3.11 13.18
N SER A 178 -0.06 -2.68 13.26
CA SER A 178 0.40 -1.42 12.68
C SER A 178 0.14 -1.37 11.17
N ASP A 179 0.50 -2.43 10.44
CA ASP A 179 0.32 -2.50 8.99
C ASP A 179 -1.17 -2.32 8.60
N ILE A 180 -2.10 -2.87 9.39
CA ILE A 180 -3.55 -2.72 9.19
C ILE A 180 -4.06 -1.31 9.52
N LEU A 181 -3.54 -0.69 10.58
CA LEU A 181 -3.93 0.66 10.98
C LEU A 181 -3.55 1.69 9.92
N ASP A 182 -2.39 1.52 9.27
CA ASP A 182 -1.93 2.38 8.18
C ASP A 182 -2.89 2.35 6.98
N VAL A 183 -3.27 1.16 6.52
CA VAL A 183 -4.23 1.02 5.39
C VAL A 183 -5.59 1.59 5.76
N ASN A 184 -6.06 1.37 6.99
CA ASN A 184 -7.30 1.97 7.47
C ASN A 184 -7.27 3.50 7.39
N GLN A 185 -6.14 4.12 7.74
CA GLN A 185 -5.97 5.57 7.63
C GLN A 185 -6.01 6.03 6.17
N ILE A 186 -5.30 5.33 5.28
CA ILE A 186 -5.31 5.61 3.83
C ILE A 186 -6.72 5.51 3.25
N MET A 187 -7.50 4.50 3.65
CA MET A 187 -8.89 4.32 3.23
C MET A 187 -9.80 5.48 3.68
N ARG A 188 -9.62 5.96 4.91
CA ARG A 188 -10.37 7.13 5.42
C ARG A 188 -10.01 8.40 4.65
N GLU A 189 -8.72 8.64 4.40
CA GLU A 189 -8.25 9.78 3.63
C GLU A 189 -8.84 9.75 2.21
N LEU A 190 -8.77 8.60 1.54
CA LEU A 190 -9.36 8.43 0.22
C LEU A 190 -10.88 8.66 0.23
N GLY A 191 -11.58 8.16 1.25
CA GLY A 191 -13.01 8.41 1.46
C GLY A 191 -13.36 9.90 1.62
N SER A 192 -12.53 10.66 2.34
CA SER A 192 -12.73 12.10 2.54
C SER A 192 -12.62 12.91 1.24
N LEU A 193 -11.77 12.45 0.30
CA LEU A 193 -11.62 13.06 -1.03
C LEU A 193 -12.87 12.88 -1.91
N VAL A 194 -13.76 11.94 -1.57
CA VAL A 194 -15.00 11.67 -2.33
C VAL A 194 -16.13 12.58 -1.86
N HIS A 195 -16.23 12.83 -0.56
CA HIS A 195 -17.34 13.58 0.04
C HIS A 195 -17.26 15.07 -0.28
N THR A 196 -16.07 15.61 -0.55
CA THR A 196 -15.88 17.00 -1.01
C THR A 196 -16.46 17.28 -2.41
N GLN A 197 -16.90 16.25 -3.15
CA GLN A 197 -17.51 16.38 -4.48
C GLN A 197 -19.05 16.37 -4.45
N GLY A 198 -19.68 16.03 -3.31
CA GLY A 198 -21.15 15.93 -3.21
C GLY A 198 -21.87 17.25 -2.99
N GLU A 199 -21.17 18.32 -2.63
CA GLU A 199 -21.78 19.56 -2.12
C GLU A 199 -21.84 20.70 -3.15
N THR A 200 -21.40 20.49 -4.40
CA THR A 200 -21.34 21.56 -5.43
C THR A 200 -22.25 21.35 -6.65
N ILE A 201 -23.21 20.40 -6.62
CA ILE A 201 -24.15 20.15 -7.74
C ILE A 201 -25.62 20.43 -7.33
N GLY A 202 -25.84 21.21 -6.27
CA GLY A 202 -27.17 21.36 -5.65
C GLY A 202 -27.80 22.75 -5.65
N GLU A 203 -27.24 23.78 -6.29
CA GLU A 203 -27.82 25.15 -6.22
C GLU A 203 -27.69 25.94 -7.53
N GLU A 204 -28.06 25.36 -8.68
CA GLU A 204 -28.42 26.16 -9.86
C GLU A 204 -29.59 25.48 -10.59
N GLY A 205 -30.82 25.87 -10.26
CA GLY A 205 -31.99 25.54 -11.07
C GLY A 205 -33.32 25.36 -10.35
N SER A 206 -33.90 26.44 -9.80
CA SER A 206 -35.35 26.73 -9.89
C SER A 206 -35.72 27.97 -9.08
N LEU A 207 -35.67 29.14 -9.74
CA LEU A 207 -36.58 30.26 -9.53
C LEU A 207 -37.02 30.76 -10.91
#